data_AF-A0A7Z0J6V9-F1
#
_entry.id   AF-A0A7Z0J6V9-F1
#
_cell.length_a   1.000
_cell.length_b   1.000
_cell.length_c   1.000
_cell.angle_alpha   90.00
_cell.angle_beta   90.00
_cell.angle_gamma   90.00
#
_symmetry.space_group_name_H-M   'P 1'
#
loop_
_entity.id
_entity.type
_entity.pdbx_description
1 polymer ?
#
loop_
_entity_poly.entity_id
_entity_poly.type
_entity_poly.pdbx_seq_one_letter_code
_entity_poly.pdbx_strand_id
1 'polypeptide(L)'
;MATLRRDSRPTWVPTKRQVLVHVNQCVMLWYLCIILMTFGIKVDSYQDGQVTASDVGGLLVALAVFVVWLCGAYLLRQWAAKPRSPGARLNDWRQTLTALANGFESHPSPAATFTSIMTAGTSGIREYPRFVAPGVEFGTLSSHSRRSGEWHYVAVTLPAPLPHLILDATSTGRLSSNLPVGLVRDQKLSLEGNFDQSFQVYSPLDYRMEALYVLTPDLMAALIDDAAGYNVEIIDHTLVFFTPRPADFSTSEPWNSVHALLTNVAPRIIAKARRYLDERVPGQEIPRVLAKLTAERERPEITWIAPPPLIGPEGRLTIRDRRTGVWSAVFGIGWFVGLTFLYAVPGLFAFAGFMSIIDGR
;
A
#
# COMPACT_ATOMS: atom_id res chain seq x y z
N MET A 1 8.35 -3.13 -30.25
CA MET A 1 8.44 -1.78 -29.66
C MET A 1 7.20 -0.90 -29.88
N ALA A 2 6.52 -0.92 -31.04
CA ALA A 2 5.32 -0.11 -31.28
C ALA A 2 4.02 -0.61 -30.61
N THR A 3 4.01 -1.84 -30.08
CA THR A 3 2.88 -2.47 -29.37
C THR A 3 2.84 -2.19 -27.87
N LEU A 4 3.89 -1.61 -27.28
CA LEU A 4 3.91 -1.11 -25.89
C LEU A 4 3.15 0.24 -25.74
N ARG A 5 2.12 0.44 -26.57
CA ARG A 5 1.28 1.63 -26.63
C ARG A 5 -0.02 1.35 -25.86
N ARG A 6 -0.11 1.81 -24.61
CA ARG A 6 -1.00 2.93 -24.22
C ARG A 6 -1.31 3.05 -22.72
N ASP A 7 -1.19 1.99 -21.94
CA ASP A 7 -1.70 2.01 -20.55
C ASP A 7 -0.70 1.46 -19.52
N SER A 8 0.52 2.04 -19.47
CA SER A 8 1.45 1.84 -18.34
C SER A 8 0.82 2.26 -17.01
N ARG A 9 -0.09 3.24 -17.05
CA ARG A 9 -0.84 3.71 -15.90
C ARG A 9 -2.26 3.15 -15.90
N PRO A 10 -2.65 2.40 -14.87
CA PRO A 10 -4.00 1.87 -14.80
C PRO A 10 -5.05 2.96 -14.50
N THR A 11 -6.27 2.72 -14.98
CA THR A 11 -7.41 3.65 -14.90
C THR A 11 -7.83 3.99 -13.48
N TRP A 12 -7.55 3.10 -12.52
CA TRP A 12 -7.87 3.30 -11.11
C TRP A 12 -6.93 4.29 -10.40
N VAL A 13 -5.82 4.74 -11.01
CA VAL A 13 -4.94 5.76 -10.42
C VAL A 13 -5.49 7.15 -10.79
N PRO A 14 -6.23 7.83 -9.90
CA PRO A 14 -6.78 9.13 -10.25
C PRO A 14 -5.64 10.12 -10.54
N THR A 15 -5.88 11.01 -11.50
CA THR A 15 -5.04 12.20 -11.70
C THR A 15 -5.46 13.29 -10.72
N LYS A 16 -4.53 14.21 -10.38
CA LYS A 16 -4.88 15.42 -9.61
C LYS A 16 -6.07 16.18 -10.23
N ARG A 17 -6.17 16.18 -11.57
CA ARG A 17 -7.30 16.78 -12.31
C ARG A 17 -8.63 16.07 -12.07
N GLN A 18 -8.65 14.74 -12.07
CA GLN A 18 -9.85 13.95 -11.77
C GLN A 18 -10.30 14.11 -10.31
N VAL A 19 -9.35 14.17 -9.37
CA VAL A 19 -9.66 14.47 -7.96
C VAL A 19 -10.31 15.86 -7.84
N LEU A 20 -9.77 16.87 -8.54
CA LEU A 20 -10.33 18.21 -8.55
C LEU A 20 -11.77 18.24 -9.09
N VAL A 21 -12.05 17.51 -10.18
CA VAL A 21 -13.42 17.38 -10.72
C VAL A 21 -14.35 16.75 -9.68
N HIS A 22 -13.90 15.72 -8.99
CA HIS A 22 -14.71 15.05 -7.97
C HIS A 22 -14.99 15.95 -6.76
N VAL A 23 -13.99 16.70 -6.30
CA VAL A 23 -14.15 17.72 -5.25
C VAL A 23 -15.15 18.79 -5.71
N ASN A 24 -15.01 19.34 -6.92
CA ASN A 24 -15.95 20.33 -7.46
C ASN A 24 -17.40 19.82 -7.48
N GLN A 25 -17.62 18.56 -7.90
CA GLN A 25 -18.95 17.94 -7.88
C GLN A 25 -19.53 17.85 -6.46
N CYS A 26 -18.71 17.54 -5.46
CA CYS A 26 -19.14 17.51 -4.06
C CYS A 26 -19.57 18.92 -3.59
N VAL A 27 -18.80 19.96 -3.91
CA VAL A 27 -19.16 21.34 -3.52
C VAL A 27 -20.45 21.80 -4.19
N MET A 28 -20.68 21.43 -5.46
CA MET A 28 -21.94 21.74 -6.16
C MET A 28 -23.16 21.11 -5.48
N LEU A 29 -23.02 19.87 -5.00
CA LEU A 29 -24.08 19.15 -4.29
C LEU A 29 -24.40 19.85 -2.96
N TRP A 30 -23.39 20.30 -2.22
CA TRP A 30 -23.57 21.06 -0.99
C TRP A 30 -24.18 22.44 -1.20
N TYR A 31 -23.77 23.15 -2.27
CA TYR A 31 -24.37 24.42 -2.66
C TYR A 31 -25.89 24.29 -2.86
N LEU A 32 -26.31 23.28 -3.64
CA LEU A 32 -27.72 23.05 -3.94
C LEU A 32 -28.52 22.72 -2.67
N CYS A 33 -27.95 21.91 -1.77
CA CYS A 33 -28.54 21.65 -0.45
C CYS A 33 -28.70 22.92 0.39
N ILE A 34 -27.64 23.72 0.54
CA ILE A 34 -27.68 24.92 1.38
C ILE A 34 -28.72 25.91 0.86
N ILE A 35 -28.79 26.09 -0.46
CA ILE A 35 -29.77 26.99 -1.08
C ILE A 35 -31.20 26.50 -0.83
N LEU A 36 -31.50 25.25 -1.17
CA LEU A 36 -32.86 24.73 -0.99
C LEU A 36 -33.28 24.69 0.48
N MET A 37 -32.34 24.41 1.40
CA MET A 37 -32.61 24.48 2.83
C MET A 37 -32.87 25.92 3.30
N THR A 38 -32.07 26.89 2.85
CA THR A 38 -32.23 28.29 3.24
C THR A 38 -33.58 28.83 2.76
N PHE A 39 -33.96 28.54 1.52
CA PHE A 39 -35.27 28.93 0.98
C PHE A 39 -36.42 28.18 1.65
N GLY A 40 -36.27 26.88 1.90
CA GLY A 40 -37.27 26.09 2.63
C GLY A 40 -37.54 26.64 4.04
N ILE A 41 -36.50 26.91 4.82
CA ILE A 41 -36.63 27.53 6.16
C ILE A 41 -37.27 28.93 6.06
N LYS A 42 -36.90 29.72 5.05
CA LYS A 42 -37.44 31.08 4.90
C LYS A 42 -38.94 31.06 4.59
N VAL A 43 -39.37 30.20 3.67
CA VAL A 43 -40.78 30.07 3.27
C VAL A 43 -41.63 29.49 4.41
N ASP A 44 -41.14 28.44 5.08
CA ASP A 44 -41.89 27.74 6.12
C ASP A 44 -41.89 28.49 7.47
N SER A 45 -40.74 28.98 7.93
CA SER A 45 -40.60 29.55 9.28
C SER A 45 -40.83 31.06 9.38
N TYR A 46 -40.67 31.81 8.29
CA TYR A 46 -40.77 33.28 8.33
C TYR A 46 -41.93 33.85 7.48
N GLN A 47 -42.53 33.05 6.61
CA GLN A 47 -43.52 33.51 5.63
C GLN A 47 -44.82 32.69 5.65
N ASP A 48 -45.02 31.85 6.68
CA ASP A 48 -46.20 30.99 6.86
C ASP A 48 -46.59 30.20 5.60
N GLY A 49 -45.59 29.73 4.85
CA GLY A 49 -45.77 28.95 3.63
C GLY A 49 -46.05 29.75 2.35
N GLN A 50 -46.04 31.09 2.40
CA GLN A 50 -46.26 31.93 1.21
C GLN A 50 -44.95 32.33 0.52
N VAL A 51 -44.85 32.05 -0.77
CA VAL A 51 -43.68 32.41 -1.59
C VAL A 51 -43.80 33.87 -2.06
N THR A 52 -42.86 34.74 -1.67
CA THR A 52 -42.86 36.14 -2.15
C THR A 52 -42.11 36.30 -3.48
N ALA A 53 -42.42 37.36 -4.23
CA ALA A 53 -41.70 37.68 -5.48
C ALA A 53 -40.18 37.85 -5.28
N SER A 54 -39.75 38.28 -4.09
CA SER A 54 -38.33 38.39 -3.75
C SER A 54 -37.64 37.02 -3.62
N ASP A 55 -38.36 36.00 -3.18
CA ASP A 55 -37.85 34.63 -3.04
C ASP A 55 -37.70 33.96 -4.40
N VAL A 56 -38.68 34.15 -5.28
CA VAL A 56 -38.60 33.72 -6.68
C VAL A 56 -37.40 34.36 -7.38
N GLY A 57 -37.18 35.67 -7.18
CA GLY A 57 -36.02 36.37 -7.71
C GLY A 57 -34.70 35.81 -7.18
N GLY A 58 -34.61 35.56 -5.87
CA GLY A 58 -33.43 34.94 -5.25
C GLY A 58 -33.15 33.53 -5.76
N LEU A 59 -34.19 32.72 -5.94
CA LEU A 59 -34.08 31.35 -6.47
C LEU A 59 -33.64 31.35 -7.94
N LEU A 60 -34.14 32.27 -8.76
CA LEU A 60 -33.72 32.44 -10.16
C LEU A 60 -32.25 32.87 -10.26
N VAL A 61 -31.79 33.78 -9.39
CA VAL A 61 -30.37 34.17 -9.33
C VAL A 61 -29.50 32.98 -8.92
N ALA A 62 -29.90 32.23 -7.89
CA ALA A 62 -29.22 31.01 -7.46
C ALA A 62 -29.14 29.96 -8.59
N LEU A 63 -30.25 29.74 -9.30
CA LEU A 63 -30.31 28.84 -10.43
C LEU A 63 -29.37 29.30 -11.57
N ALA A 64 -29.35 30.60 -11.88
CA ALA A 64 -28.45 31.15 -12.89
C ALA A 64 -26.97 30.94 -12.52
N VAL A 65 -26.59 31.18 -11.26
CA VAL A 65 -25.24 30.88 -10.74
C VAL A 65 -24.92 29.39 -10.88
N PHE A 66 -25.86 28.51 -10.54
CA PHE A 66 -25.69 27.07 -10.67
C PHE A 66 -25.50 26.62 -12.12
N VAL A 67 -26.26 27.18 -13.07
CA VAL A 67 -26.13 26.89 -14.51
C VAL A 67 -24.77 27.33 -15.04
N VAL A 68 -24.31 28.53 -14.66
CA VAL A 68 -22.96 29.00 -15.02
C VAL A 68 -21.88 28.08 -14.44
N TRP A 69 -22.05 27.63 -13.19
CA TRP A 69 -21.13 26.70 -12.57
C TRP A 69 -21.15 25.31 -13.23
N LEU A 70 -22.31 24.80 -13.65
CA LEU A 70 -22.43 23.56 -14.42
C LEU A 70 -21.64 23.65 -15.74
N CYS A 71 -21.73 24.77 -16.45
CA CYS A 71 -20.93 25.02 -17.64
C CYS A 71 -19.43 25.01 -17.32
N GLY A 72 -19.01 25.69 -16.25
CA GLY A 72 -17.62 25.65 -15.77
C GLY A 72 -17.15 24.24 -15.40
N ALA A 73 -17.98 23.46 -14.71
CA ALA A 73 -17.71 22.08 -14.32
C ALA A 73 -17.59 21.15 -15.54
N TYR A 74 -18.40 21.38 -16.57
CA TYR A 74 -18.30 20.67 -17.85
C TYR A 74 -16.96 20.93 -18.54
N LEU A 75 -16.55 22.21 -18.63
CA LEU A 75 -15.25 22.59 -19.19
C LEU A 75 -14.09 22.02 -18.36
N LEU A 76 -14.20 22.04 -17.03
CA LEU A 76 -13.23 21.43 -16.12
C LEU A 76 -13.09 19.92 -16.37
N ARG A 77 -14.22 19.22 -16.56
CA ARG A 77 -14.24 17.78 -16.88
C ARG A 77 -13.57 17.50 -18.22
N GLN A 78 -13.87 18.30 -19.26
CA GLN A 78 -13.19 18.16 -20.55
C GLN A 78 -11.69 18.41 -20.43
N TRP A 79 -11.27 19.42 -19.68
CA TRP A 79 -9.85 19.69 -19.43
C TRP A 79 -9.17 18.57 -18.64
N ALA A 80 -9.87 17.98 -17.66
CA ALA A 80 -9.38 16.84 -16.90
C ALA A 80 -9.25 15.56 -17.76
N ALA A 81 -10.09 15.44 -18.80
CA ALA A 81 -10.01 14.36 -19.79
C ALA A 81 -8.90 14.55 -20.84
N LYS A 82 -8.33 15.76 -20.98
CA LYS A 82 -7.21 16.00 -21.91
C LYS A 82 -5.98 15.16 -21.54
N PRO A 83 -5.16 14.78 -22.53
CA PRO A 83 -3.91 14.06 -22.30
C PRO A 83 -3.04 14.76 -21.25
N ARG A 84 -2.29 13.95 -20.49
CA ARG A 84 -1.40 14.45 -19.44
C ARG A 84 -0.34 15.40 -20.02
N SER A 85 0.18 16.29 -19.18
CA SER A 85 1.24 17.21 -19.60
C SER A 85 2.41 16.46 -20.23
N PRO A 86 3.11 17.04 -21.22
CA PRO A 86 4.26 16.39 -21.86
C PRO A 86 5.31 15.91 -20.85
N GLY A 87 5.58 16.68 -19.80
CA GLY A 87 6.52 16.30 -18.73
C GLY A 87 6.08 15.06 -17.93
N ALA A 88 4.79 14.97 -17.55
CA ALA A 88 4.29 13.79 -16.83
C ALA A 88 4.35 12.52 -17.69
N ARG A 89 4.14 12.65 -19.00
CA ARG A 89 4.35 11.55 -19.95
C ARG A 89 5.82 11.19 -20.02
N LEU A 90 6.72 12.17 -20.15
CA LEU A 90 8.15 11.93 -20.23
C LEU A 90 8.69 11.19 -18.99
N ASN A 91 8.24 11.55 -17.79
CA ASN A 91 8.63 10.85 -16.57
C ASN A 91 8.16 9.39 -16.57
N ASP A 92 6.93 9.14 -17.02
CA ASP A 92 6.39 7.77 -17.16
C ASP A 92 7.15 6.94 -18.22
N TRP A 93 7.57 7.58 -19.32
CA TRP A 93 8.44 6.96 -20.32
C TRP A 93 9.83 6.67 -19.75
N ARG A 94 10.43 7.61 -19.01
CA ARG A 94 11.75 7.43 -18.38
C ARG A 94 11.74 6.22 -17.47
N GLN A 95 10.82 6.14 -16.51
CA GLN A 95 10.76 5.01 -15.59
C GLN A 95 10.52 3.67 -16.32
N THR A 96 9.64 3.64 -17.33
CA THR A 96 9.29 2.40 -18.04
C THR A 96 10.43 1.92 -18.95
N LEU A 97 11.10 2.85 -19.65
CA LEU A 97 12.24 2.50 -20.51
C LEU A 97 13.47 2.11 -19.68
N THR A 98 13.71 2.79 -18.55
CA THR A 98 14.77 2.39 -17.61
C THR A 98 14.48 1.01 -17.05
N ALA A 99 13.23 0.69 -16.69
CA ALA A 99 12.85 -0.66 -16.26
C ALA A 99 13.22 -1.71 -17.31
N LEU A 100 12.76 -1.52 -18.55
CA LEU A 100 13.01 -2.44 -19.65
C LEU A 100 14.51 -2.60 -19.94
N ALA A 101 15.27 -1.51 -19.90
CA ALA A 101 16.72 -1.55 -20.08
C ALA A 101 17.44 -2.36 -18.99
N ASN A 102 16.86 -2.47 -17.79
CA ASN A 102 17.37 -3.26 -16.68
C ASN A 102 16.71 -4.65 -16.57
N GLY A 103 15.93 -5.07 -17.57
CA GLY A 103 15.29 -6.40 -17.59
C GLY A 103 14.01 -6.51 -16.75
N PHE A 104 13.40 -5.38 -16.37
CA PHE A 104 12.13 -5.34 -15.64
C PHE A 104 10.99 -4.84 -16.53
N GLU A 105 9.79 -5.38 -16.30
CA GLU A 105 8.58 -4.96 -17.01
C GLU A 105 7.62 -4.22 -16.08
N SER A 106 6.96 -3.19 -16.60
CA SER A 106 5.93 -2.47 -15.86
C SER A 106 4.65 -3.32 -15.78
N HIS A 107 4.28 -3.72 -14.57
CA HIS A 107 3.15 -4.60 -14.31
C HIS A 107 2.38 -4.11 -13.07
N PRO A 108 1.57 -3.05 -13.19
CA PRO A 108 0.82 -2.52 -12.06
C PRO A 108 -0.20 -3.51 -11.50
N SER A 109 -0.47 -3.44 -10.20
CA SER A 109 -1.43 -4.32 -9.53
C SER A 109 -2.44 -3.54 -8.68
N PRO A 110 -3.75 -3.85 -8.75
CA PRO A 110 -4.79 -3.29 -7.88
C PRO A 110 -4.90 -4.00 -6.52
N ALA A 111 -3.99 -4.93 -6.22
CA ALA A 111 -3.94 -5.71 -4.99
C ALA A 111 -2.47 -6.00 -4.62
N ALA A 112 -2.23 -6.40 -3.38
CA ALA A 112 -0.90 -6.84 -2.95
C ALA A 112 -0.47 -8.11 -3.69
N THR A 113 0.75 -8.14 -4.24
CA THR A 113 1.31 -9.32 -4.91
C THR A 113 2.22 -10.17 -4.03
N PHE A 114 2.56 -9.66 -2.85
CA PHE A 114 3.43 -10.31 -1.88
C PHE A 114 2.90 -10.21 -0.45
N THR A 115 3.38 -11.10 0.40
CA THR A 115 3.05 -11.11 1.83
C THR A 115 4.04 -10.24 2.58
N SER A 116 3.53 -9.31 3.40
CA SER A 116 4.32 -8.42 4.24
C SER A 116 3.43 -7.82 5.33
N ILE A 117 4.04 -7.37 6.42
CA ILE A 117 3.39 -6.55 7.46
C ILE A 117 2.75 -5.27 6.88
N MET A 118 3.27 -4.74 5.77
CA MET A 118 2.67 -3.59 5.06
C MET A 118 1.35 -3.95 4.39
N THR A 119 1.24 -5.18 3.88
CA THR A 119 0.07 -5.67 3.15
C THR A 119 -0.96 -6.31 4.08
N ALA A 120 -0.50 -6.82 5.23
CA ALA A 120 -1.33 -7.46 6.24
C ALA A 120 -2.48 -6.56 6.71
N GLY A 121 -3.71 -7.10 6.65
CA GLY A 121 -4.92 -6.46 7.18
C GLY A 121 -5.31 -5.14 6.50
N THR A 122 -4.69 -4.77 5.37
CA THR A 122 -4.88 -3.48 4.71
C THR A 122 -5.74 -3.62 3.46
N SER A 123 -6.86 -2.88 3.44
CA SER A 123 -7.79 -2.84 2.31
C SER A 123 -7.38 -1.76 1.30
N GLY A 124 -7.63 -2.01 0.01
CA GLY A 124 -7.41 -1.02 -1.05
C GLY A 124 -5.93 -0.75 -1.35
N ILE A 125 -5.09 -1.78 -1.21
CA ILE A 125 -3.68 -1.75 -1.60
C ILE A 125 -3.58 -1.64 -3.12
N ARG A 126 -2.66 -0.80 -3.60
CA ARG A 126 -2.39 -0.60 -5.02
C ARG A 126 -0.90 -0.42 -5.22
N GLU A 127 -0.35 -1.13 -6.20
CA GLU A 127 1.08 -1.11 -6.52
C GLU A 127 1.27 -0.40 -7.87
N TYR A 128 1.72 0.86 -7.81
CA TYR A 128 2.02 1.66 -8.99
C TYR A 128 2.97 2.83 -8.67
N PRO A 129 4.08 2.99 -9.43
CA PRO A 129 4.57 2.06 -10.46
C PRO A 129 5.02 0.73 -9.83
N ARG A 130 4.92 -0.38 -10.59
CA ARG A 130 5.40 -1.71 -10.20
C ARG A 130 6.20 -2.30 -11.34
N PHE A 131 7.41 -2.74 -11.05
CA PHE A 131 8.35 -3.32 -12.00
C PHE A 131 8.68 -4.75 -11.58
N VAL A 132 8.64 -5.68 -12.53
CA VAL A 132 8.70 -7.12 -12.25
C VAL A 132 9.76 -7.79 -13.12
N ALA A 133 10.51 -8.69 -12.52
CA ALA A 133 11.39 -9.66 -13.16
C ALA A 133 11.24 -11.02 -12.44
N PRO A 134 11.78 -12.13 -12.98
CA PRO A 134 11.69 -13.43 -12.32
C PRO A 134 12.24 -13.40 -10.88
N GLY A 135 11.36 -13.62 -9.90
CA GLY A 135 11.70 -13.66 -8.48
C GLY A 135 11.98 -12.30 -7.83
N VAL A 136 11.81 -11.17 -8.53
CA VAL A 136 12.00 -9.83 -7.97
C VAL A 136 10.91 -8.89 -8.47
N GLU A 137 10.34 -8.11 -7.57
CA GLU A 137 9.47 -7.00 -7.91
C GLU A 137 9.75 -5.79 -7.02
N PHE A 138 9.60 -4.58 -7.54
CA PHE A 138 9.75 -3.37 -6.75
C PHE A 138 8.86 -2.26 -7.29
N GLY A 139 8.57 -1.28 -6.44
CA GLY A 139 7.65 -0.23 -6.82
C GLY A 139 7.18 0.62 -5.67
N THR A 140 6.08 1.34 -5.91
CA THR A 140 5.37 2.08 -4.87
C THR A 140 4.08 1.37 -4.50
N LEU A 141 3.96 1.02 -3.23
CA LEU A 141 2.75 0.48 -2.62
C LEU A 141 1.98 1.63 -1.97
N SER A 142 0.75 1.84 -2.41
CA SER A 142 -0.17 2.82 -1.84
C SER A 142 -1.35 2.10 -1.21
N SER A 143 -1.89 2.68 -0.13
CA SER A 143 -3.03 2.13 0.59
C SER A 143 -4.10 3.21 0.77
N HIS A 144 -5.36 2.79 0.81
CA HIS A 144 -6.47 3.70 1.08
C HIS A 144 -6.56 4.15 2.55
N SER A 145 -5.87 3.46 3.46
CA SER A 145 -5.92 3.80 4.89
C SER A 145 -5.13 5.08 5.19
N ARG A 146 -5.78 6.06 5.82
CA ARG A 146 -5.20 7.36 6.23
C ARG A 146 -3.91 7.27 7.07
N ARG A 147 -3.62 6.11 7.68
CA ARG A 147 -2.42 5.87 8.50
C ARG A 147 -1.30 5.13 7.78
N SER A 148 -1.60 4.45 6.68
CA SER A 148 -0.61 3.71 5.89
C SER A 148 -0.25 4.58 4.70
N GLY A 149 0.92 5.22 4.76
CA GLY A 149 1.44 6.06 3.68
C GLY A 149 1.76 5.27 2.41
N GLU A 150 2.32 5.97 1.43
CA GLU A 150 2.95 5.33 0.27
C GLU A 150 4.31 4.74 0.70
N TRP A 151 4.58 3.51 0.29
CA TRP A 151 5.81 2.77 0.60
C TRP A 151 6.57 2.50 -0.67
N HIS A 152 7.85 2.86 -0.72
CA HIS A 152 8.76 2.28 -1.69
C HIS A 152 9.18 0.90 -1.20
N TYR A 153 9.05 -0.12 -2.04
CA TYR A 153 9.38 -1.50 -1.69
C TYR A 153 10.21 -2.20 -2.76
N VAL A 154 11.01 -3.18 -2.32
CA VAL A 154 11.70 -4.18 -3.14
C VAL A 154 11.41 -5.55 -2.53
N ALA A 155 10.68 -6.39 -3.23
CA ALA A 155 10.35 -7.75 -2.82
C ALA A 155 11.14 -8.77 -3.66
N VAL A 156 11.73 -9.75 -2.98
CA VAL A 156 12.53 -10.82 -3.56
C VAL A 156 11.96 -12.16 -3.10
N THR A 157 11.73 -13.06 -4.05
CA THR A 157 11.31 -14.44 -3.78
C THR A 157 12.51 -15.27 -3.36
N LEU A 158 12.44 -15.82 -2.15
CA LEU A 158 13.46 -16.71 -1.60
C LEU A 158 13.26 -18.14 -2.13
N PRO A 159 14.35 -18.90 -2.38
CA PRO A 159 14.27 -20.28 -2.87
C PRO A 159 13.81 -21.29 -1.81
N ALA A 160 13.76 -20.87 -0.56
CA ALA A 160 13.33 -21.64 0.61
C ALA A 160 12.82 -20.65 1.65
N PRO A 161 11.88 -21.06 2.52
CA PRO A 161 11.35 -20.16 3.52
C PRO A 161 12.39 -19.91 4.62
N LEU A 162 12.36 -18.71 5.18
CA LEU A 162 13.13 -18.33 6.38
C LEU A 162 12.19 -17.88 7.51
N PRO A 163 12.59 -18.05 8.79
CA PRO A 163 11.77 -17.63 9.92
C PRO A 163 11.40 -16.16 9.83
N HIS A 164 10.23 -15.81 10.36
CA HIS A 164 9.75 -14.45 10.29
C HIS A 164 10.72 -13.52 11.04
N LEU A 165 11.34 -12.59 10.34
CA LEU A 165 12.32 -11.66 10.89
C LEU A 165 11.99 -10.25 10.40
N ILE A 166 11.97 -9.28 11.31
CA ILE A 166 11.81 -7.87 10.96
C ILE A 166 13.00 -7.08 11.49
N LEU A 167 13.56 -6.23 10.63
CA LEU A 167 14.58 -5.25 10.96
C LEU A 167 13.97 -3.86 10.75
N ASP A 168 13.67 -3.17 11.84
CA ASP A 168 13.12 -1.81 11.87
C ASP A 168 14.29 -0.81 11.83
N ALA A 169 14.47 -0.15 10.69
CA ALA A 169 15.55 0.80 10.47
C ALA A 169 15.31 2.08 11.28
N THR A 170 16.27 2.42 12.15
CA THR A 170 16.16 3.58 13.06
C THR A 170 16.04 4.90 12.30
N SER A 171 16.62 4.99 11.10
CA SER A 171 16.59 6.17 10.23
C SER A 171 15.20 6.47 9.63
N THR A 172 14.31 5.47 9.54
CA THR A 172 12.98 5.62 8.93
C THR A 172 11.90 6.05 9.92
N GLY A 173 12.27 6.16 11.21
CA GLY A 173 11.32 6.24 12.31
C GLY A 173 10.76 4.86 12.65
N ARG A 174 10.21 4.68 13.87
CA ARG A 174 9.76 3.36 14.33
C ARG A 174 8.66 2.79 13.43
N LEU A 175 8.86 1.58 12.93
CA LEU A 175 7.87 0.87 12.10
C LEU A 175 6.45 0.86 12.71
N SER A 176 6.36 0.67 14.03
CA SER A 176 5.10 0.67 14.80
C SER A 176 4.33 2.01 14.84
N SER A 177 4.97 3.14 14.48
CA SER A 177 4.27 4.42 14.30
C SER A 177 3.68 4.57 12.91
N ASN A 178 4.27 3.90 11.92
CA ASN A 178 3.96 4.08 10.49
C ASN A 178 3.06 2.97 9.93
N LEU A 179 2.91 1.85 10.65
CA LEU A 179 2.03 0.73 10.28
C LEU A 179 0.78 0.62 11.16
N PRO A 180 -0.32 0.05 10.61
CA PRO A 180 -1.52 -0.27 11.39
C PRO A 180 -1.30 -1.43 12.39
N VAL A 181 -0.19 -2.16 12.21
CA VAL A 181 0.25 -3.28 13.03
C VAL A 181 1.32 -2.84 14.02
N GLY A 182 1.21 -3.29 15.27
CA GLY A 182 2.28 -3.19 16.27
C GLY A 182 3.01 -4.52 16.48
N LEU A 183 4.33 -4.45 16.63
CA LEU A 183 5.16 -5.58 17.07
C LEU A 183 5.17 -5.66 18.60
N VAL A 184 5.12 -6.88 19.15
CA VAL A 184 5.16 -7.09 20.60
C VAL A 184 6.61 -6.93 21.10
N ARG A 185 6.79 -6.25 22.24
CA ARG A 185 8.12 -5.86 22.74
C ARG A 185 8.99 -7.04 23.17
N ASP A 186 8.37 -8.14 23.58
CA ASP A 186 9.05 -9.39 23.95
C ASP A 186 9.70 -10.09 22.76
N GLN A 187 9.28 -9.79 21.52
CA GLN A 187 9.87 -10.31 20.29
C GLN A 187 11.13 -9.54 19.85
N LYS A 188 11.54 -8.49 20.59
CA LYS A 188 12.76 -7.73 20.28
C LYS A 188 14.01 -8.54 20.63
N LEU A 189 14.94 -8.58 19.69
CA LEU A 189 16.28 -9.15 19.84
C LEU A 189 17.30 -8.02 19.75
N SER A 190 18.20 -7.95 20.71
CA SER A 190 19.36 -7.03 20.70
C SER A 190 20.57 -7.82 20.21
N LEU A 191 21.32 -7.24 19.27
CA LEU A 191 22.49 -7.88 18.67
C LEU A 191 23.79 -7.25 19.19
N GLU A 192 24.87 -8.01 19.12
CA GLU A 192 26.18 -7.56 19.56
C GLU A 192 26.71 -6.40 18.69
N GLY A 193 27.60 -5.60 19.29
CA GLY A 193 28.22 -4.45 18.64
C GLY A 193 27.29 -3.24 18.51
N ASN A 194 27.42 -2.51 17.40
CA ASN A 194 26.69 -1.26 17.17
C ASN A 194 25.47 -1.44 16.24
N PHE A 195 25.05 -2.68 15.95
CA PHE A 195 23.98 -2.94 15.00
C PHE A 195 22.63 -2.34 15.43
N ASP A 196 22.36 -2.34 16.73
CA ASP A 196 21.17 -1.76 17.35
C ASP A 196 21.04 -0.23 17.12
N GLN A 197 22.12 0.45 16.70
CA GLN A 197 22.08 1.86 16.32
C GLN A 197 21.42 2.08 14.95
N SER A 198 21.54 1.09 14.05
CA SER A 198 20.99 1.13 12.69
C SER A 198 19.65 0.41 12.58
N PHE A 199 19.48 -0.72 13.28
CA PHE A 199 18.28 -1.56 13.18
C PHE A 199 17.81 -2.07 14.53
N GLN A 200 16.50 -2.12 14.74
CA GLN A 200 15.89 -2.89 15.81
C GLN A 200 15.36 -4.20 15.24
N VAL A 201 15.84 -5.34 15.78
CA VAL A 201 15.48 -6.66 15.26
C VAL A 201 14.33 -7.26 16.05
N TYR A 202 13.39 -7.88 15.35
CA TYR A 202 12.26 -8.60 15.92
C TYR A 202 12.17 -10.00 15.32
N SER A 203 12.07 -11.00 16.18
CA SER A 203 11.97 -12.43 15.85
C SER A 203 10.98 -13.12 16.80
N PRO A 204 10.26 -14.16 16.34
CA PRO A 204 9.50 -15.02 17.24
C PRO A 204 10.40 -15.55 18.35
N LEU A 205 9.84 -15.71 19.55
CA LEU A 205 10.59 -16.10 20.75
C LEU A 205 11.36 -17.41 20.53
N ASP A 206 10.70 -18.39 19.91
CA ASP A 206 11.25 -19.73 19.67
C ASP A 206 12.22 -19.79 18.48
N TYR A 207 12.34 -18.70 17.71
CA TYR A 207 13.17 -18.58 16.50
C TYR A 207 14.33 -17.58 16.62
N ARG A 208 14.64 -17.13 17.85
CA ARG A 208 15.72 -16.14 18.08
C ARG A 208 17.10 -16.64 17.64
N MET A 209 17.38 -17.94 17.78
CA MET A 209 18.66 -18.52 17.37
C MET A 209 18.80 -18.53 15.85
N GLU A 210 17.71 -18.75 15.15
CA GLU A 210 17.62 -18.77 13.70
C GLU A 210 17.75 -17.35 13.13
N ALA A 211 17.24 -16.34 13.85
CA ALA A 211 17.52 -14.95 13.53
C ALA A 211 19.04 -14.68 13.53
N LEU A 212 19.80 -15.23 14.49
CA LEU A 212 21.26 -15.12 14.54
C LEU A 212 21.96 -15.91 13.41
N TYR A 213 21.39 -17.05 12.99
CA TYR A 213 21.89 -17.82 11.84
C TYR A 213 21.80 -17.01 10.53
N VAL A 214 20.70 -16.28 10.35
CA VAL A 214 20.50 -15.41 9.19
C VAL A 214 21.39 -14.18 9.28
N LEU A 215 21.42 -13.50 10.44
CA LEU A 215 22.12 -12.24 10.67
C LEU A 215 23.61 -12.42 10.98
N THR A 216 24.34 -12.98 10.01
CA THR A 216 25.80 -13.08 10.13
C THR A 216 26.49 -11.71 10.06
N PRO A 217 27.70 -11.56 10.65
CA PRO A 217 28.40 -10.27 10.69
C PRO A 217 28.60 -9.60 9.33
N ASP A 218 28.84 -10.38 8.28
CA ASP A 218 28.96 -9.89 6.90
C ASP A 218 27.64 -9.37 6.33
N LEU A 219 26.51 -10.00 6.67
CA LEU A 219 25.18 -9.52 6.31
C LEU A 219 24.82 -8.26 7.09
N MET A 220 25.14 -8.21 8.40
CA MET A 220 24.92 -7.03 9.23
C MET A 220 25.65 -5.80 8.67
N ALA A 221 26.90 -5.96 8.24
CA ALA A 221 27.66 -4.89 7.59
C ALA A 221 26.96 -4.45 6.28
N ALA A 222 26.60 -5.38 5.40
CA ALA A 222 25.92 -5.06 4.14
C ALA A 222 24.56 -4.36 4.36
N LEU A 223 23.82 -4.74 5.42
CA LEU A 223 22.57 -4.07 5.80
C LEU A 223 22.80 -2.63 6.25
N ILE A 224 23.87 -2.37 7.00
CA ILE A 224 24.23 -1.00 7.42
C ILE A 224 24.64 -0.17 6.20
N ASP A 225 25.44 -0.73 5.30
CA ASP A 225 26.00 0.02 4.17
C ASP A 225 24.94 0.33 3.09
N ASP A 226 24.09 -0.65 2.76
CA ASP A 226 23.20 -0.56 1.60
C ASP A 226 21.70 -0.49 1.94
N ALA A 227 21.30 -0.91 3.15
CA ALA A 227 19.90 -1.01 3.54
C ALA A 227 19.50 -0.13 4.74
N ALA A 228 20.39 0.72 5.28
CA ALA A 228 20.09 1.54 6.46
C ALA A 228 18.88 2.48 6.31
N GLY A 229 18.46 2.79 5.08
CA GLY A 229 17.26 3.57 4.77
C GLY A 229 15.97 2.75 4.61
N TYR A 230 16.03 1.43 4.78
CA TYR A 230 14.95 0.48 4.53
C TYR A 230 14.69 -0.38 5.76
N ASN A 231 13.43 -0.53 6.11
CA ASN A 231 13.01 -1.66 6.92
C ASN A 231 13.15 -2.94 6.11
N VAL A 232 13.50 -4.04 6.77
CA VAL A 232 13.64 -5.34 6.13
C VAL A 232 12.71 -6.31 6.81
N GLU A 233 11.95 -7.07 6.02
CA GLU A 233 11.08 -8.13 6.51
C GLU A 233 11.39 -9.39 5.73
N ILE A 234 11.51 -10.49 6.45
CA ILE A 234 11.58 -11.84 5.91
C ILE A 234 10.35 -12.56 6.43
N ILE A 235 9.54 -13.08 5.54
CA ILE A 235 8.35 -13.87 5.90
C ILE A 235 8.17 -14.99 4.89
N ASP A 236 8.17 -16.23 5.38
CA ASP A 236 8.10 -17.43 4.56
C ASP A 236 9.11 -17.33 3.38
N HIS A 237 8.63 -17.28 2.14
CA HIS A 237 9.44 -17.20 0.92
C HIS A 237 9.68 -15.77 0.42
N THR A 238 9.41 -14.74 1.22
CA THR A 238 9.45 -13.35 0.77
C THR A 238 10.43 -12.55 1.62
N LEU A 239 11.40 -11.93 0.96
CA LEU A 239 12.26 -10.89 1.51
C LEU A 239 11.78 -9.55 0.97
N VAL A 240 11.45 -8.60 1.85
CA VAL A 240 10.95 -7.28 1.48
C VAL A 240 11.80 -6.20 2.13
N PHE A 241 12.33 -5.31 1.31
CA PHE A 241 12.91 -4.04 1.75
C PHE A 241 11.87 -2.95 1.54
N PHE A 242 11.62 -2.09 2.53
CA PHE A 242 10.61 -1.06 2.38
C PHE A 242 10.83 0.18 3.25
N THR A 243 10.41 1.33 2.75
CA THR A 243 10.60 2.63 3.41
C THR A 243 9.39 3.54 3.18
N PRO A 244 8.98 4.38 4.14
CA PRO A 244 7.76 5.20 4.05
C PRO A 244 7.91 6.41 3.12
N ARG A 245 8.96 6.45 2.28
CA ARG A 245 9.24 7.52 1.34
C ARG A 245 8.83 7.06 -0.07
N PRO A 246 7.92 7.78 -0.76
CA PRO A 246 7.59 7.45 -2.14
C PRO A 246 8.83 7.64 -3.04
N ALA A 247 9.06 6.70 -3.95
CA ALA A 247 10.18 6.74 -4.88
C ALA A 247 9.77 7.38 -6.21
N ASP A 248 10.59 8.31 -6.71
CA ASP A 248 10.45 8.83 -8.07
C ASP A 248 11.35 8.05 -9.05
N PHE A 249 10.80 7.01 -9.66
CA PHE A 249 11.53 6.17 -10.64
C PHE A 249 11.87 6.88 -11.96
N SER A 250 11.55 8.17 -12.10
CA SER A 250 12.04 8.99 -13.21
C SER A 250 13.46 9.55 -12.99
N THR A 251 13.99 9.46 -11.77
CA THR A 251 15.37 9.80 -11.40
C THR A 251 16.21 8.54 -11.18
N SER A 252 17.54 8.66 -11.13
CA SER A 252 18.45 7.51 -10.96
C SER A 252 18.56 6.98 -9.53
N GLU A 253 18.27 7.79 -8.52
CA GLU A 253 18.49 7.44 -7.11
C GLU A 253 17.75 6.16 -6.68
N PRO A 254 16.43 5.99 -6.93
CA PRO A 254 15.74 4.75 -6.56
C PRO A 254 16.29 3.52 -7.27
N TRP A 255 16.70 3.64 -8.54
CA TRP A 255 17.29 2.54 -9.30
C TRP A 255 18.63 2.11 -8.71
N ASN A 256 19.47 3.07 -8.29
CA ASN A 256 20.75 2.79 -7.64
C ASN A 256 20.53 2.09 -6.29
N SER A 257 19.55 2.52 -5.49
CA SER A 257 19.20 1.85 -4.24
C SER A 257 18.71 0.42 -4.48
N VAL A 258 17.80 0.21 -5.43
CA VAL A 258 17.32 -1.14 -5.81
C VAL A 258 18.50 -2.02 -6.23
N HIS A 259 19.38 -1.49 -7.08
CA HIS A 259 20.56 -2.22 -7.54
C HIS A 259 21.50 -2.61 -6.38
N ALA A 260 21.78 -1.69 -5.45
CA ALA A 260 22.60 -1.97 -4.27
C ALA A 260 21.99 -3.07 -3.39
N LEU A 261 20.69 -2.98 -3.10
CA LEU A 261 19.98 -4.00 -2.32
C LEU A 261 20.03 -5.39 -2.99
N LEU A 262 19.78 -5.46 -4.30
CA LEU A 262 19.76 -6.71 -5.05
C LEU A 262 21.15 -7.31 -5.29
N THR A 263 22.20 -6.48 -5.30
CA THR A 263 23.58 -6.93 -5.56
C THR A 263 24.31 -7.28 -4.28
N ASN A 264 24.11 -6.49 -3.22
CA ASN A 264 24.87 -6.62 -1.99
C ASN A 264 24.07 -7.39 -0.92
N VAL A 265 22.81 -7.06 -0.68
CA VAL A 265 22.09 -7.61 0.49
C VAL A 265 21.35 -8.90 0.15
N ALA A 266 20.50 -8.89 -0.88
CA ALA A 266 19.64 -10.01 -1.21
C ALA A 266 20.39 -11.33 -1.47
N PRO A 267 21.54 -11.38 -2.18
CA PRO A 267 22.24 -12.64 -2.45
C PRO A 267 22.76 -13.32 -1.18
N ARG A 268 23.15 -12.54 -0.17
CA ARG A 268 23.60 -13.06 1.13
C ARG A 268 22.46 -13.75 1.87
N ILE A 269 21.27 -13.14 1.88
CA ILE A 269 20.06 -13.74 2.47
C ILE A 269 19.60 -14.97 1.68
N ILE A 270 19.60 -14.91 0.34
CA ILE A 270 19.29 -16.06 -0.53
C ILE A 270 20.23 -17.24 -0.26
N ALA A 271 21.52 -16.98 -0.03
CA ALA A 271 22.49 -18.02 0.31
C ALA A 271 22.17 -18.69 1.65
N LYS A 272 21.66 -17.94 2.64
CA LYS A 272 21.18 -18.49 3.91
C LYS A 272 19.90 -19.30 3.72
N ALA A 273 18.92 -18.78 2.98
CA ALA A 273 17.67 -19.47 2.69
C ALA A 273 17.93 -20.86 2.08
N ARG A 274 18.83 -20.98 1.10
CA ARG A 274 19.17 -22.27 0.46
C ARG A 274 19.69 -23.33 1.43
N ARG A 275 20.32 -22.91 2.53
CA ARG A 275 20.96 -23.79 3.52
C ARG A 275 20.11 -24.02 4.75
N TYR A 276 19.11 -23.18 4.97
CA TYR A 276 18.26 -23.24 6.14
C TYR A 276 17.35 -24.48 6.10
N LEU A 277 17.25 -25.12 7.26
CA LEU A 277 16.41 -26.27 7.55
C LEU A 277 15.86 -26.07 8.95
N ASP A 278 14.56 -26.28 9.13
CA ASP A 278 13.95 -26.23 10.45
C ASP A 278 13.87 -27.65 11.01
N GLU A 279 14.83 -28.00 11.87
CA GLU A 279 14.94 -29.32 12.49
C GLU A 279 13.70 -29.68 13.36
N ARG A 280 12.89 -28.68 13.72
CA ARG A 280 11.63 -28.88 14.47
C ARG A 280 10.50 -29.41 13.60
N VAL A 281 10.61 -29.29 12.27
CA VAL A 281 9.59 -29.77 11.34
C VAL A 281 9.82 -31.26 11.06
N PRO A 282 8.82 -32.13 11.31
CA PRO A 282 8.94 -33.55 11.04
C PRO A 282 9.39 -33.82 9.60
N GLY A 283 10.43 -34.64 9.43
CA GLY A 283 11.02 -34.94 8.12
C GLY A 283 12.07 -33.93 7.62
N GLN A 284 12.43 -32.92 8.40
CA GLN A 284 13.58 -32.02 8.16
C GLN A 284 14.66 -32.12 9.24
N GLU A 285 14.53 -33.07 10.16
CA GLU A 285 15.46 -33.36 11.25
C GLU A 285 16.86 -33.73 10.76
N ILE A 286 16.94 -34.37 9.58
CA ILE A 286 18.18 -34.88 9.02
C ILE A 286 18.70 -33.92 7.94
N PRO A 287 19.98 -33.52 7.99
CA PRO A 287 20.59 -32.73 6.94
C PRO A 287 20.35 -33.34 5.55
N ARG A 288 19.97 -32.51 4.57
CA ARG A 288 19.58 -32.96 3.22
C ARG A 288 20.57 -33.93 2.57
N VAL A 289 21.87 -33.72 2.80
CA VAL A 289 22.93 -34.59 2.28
C VAL A 289 22.83 -36.00 2.86
N LEU A 290 22.63 -36.11 4.18
CA LEU A 290 22.47 -37.39 4.84
C LEU A 290 21.14 -38.06 4.46
N ALA A 291 20.05 -37.31 4.39
CA ALA A 291 18.76 -37.83 3.95
C ALA A 291 18.83 -38.41 2.52
N LYS A 292 19.53 -37.72 1.61
CA LYS A 292 19.79 -38.21 0.26
C LYS A 292 20.59 -39.51 0.26
N LEU A 293 21.72 -39.55 0.97
CA LEU A 293 22.58 -40.74 1.03
C LEU A 293 21.86 -41.95 1.62
N THR A 294 21.05 -41.75 2.66
CA THR A 294 20.23 -42.81 3.27
C THR A 294 19.18 -43.31 2.28
N ALA A 295 18.47 -42.41 1.60
CA ALA A 295 17.45 -42.79 0.60
C ALA A 295 18.04 -43.51 -0.60
N GLU A 296 19.19 -43.05 -1.12
CA GLU A 296 19.91 -43.73 -2.21
C GLU A 296 20.42 -45.11 -1.79
N ARG A 297 20.81 -45.28 -0.51
CA ARG A 297 21.21 -46.59 0.02
C ARG A 297 20.03 -47.54 0.16
N GLU A 298 18.89 -47.06 0.64
CA GLU A 298 17.69 -47.88 0.87
C GLU A 298 16.94 -48.21 -0.42
N ARG A 299 16.89 -47.27 -1.36
CA ARG A 299 16.15 -47.39 -2.62
C ARG A 299 16.96 -46.79 -3.78
N PRO A 300 18.01 -47.48 -4.24
CA PRO A 300 18.92 -46.96 -5.28
C PRO A 300 18.22 -46.72 -6.63
N GLU A 301 17.08 -47.36 -6.88
CA GLU A 301 16.32 -47.23 -8.14
C GLU A 301 15.39 -46.01 -8.16
N ILE A 302 15.15 -45.35 -7.02
CA ILE A 302 14.27 -44.19 -6.93
C ILE A 302 15.12 -42.93 -6.81
N THR A 303 14.97 -42.00 -7.76
CA THR A 303 15.60 -40.69 -7.65
C THR A 303 15.03 -39.94 -6.44
N TRP A 304 15.88 -39.69 -5.45
CA TRP A 304 15.49 -38.91 -4.28
C TRP A 304 15.20 -37.46 -4.66
N ILE A 305 14.00 -36.98 -4.35
CA ILE A 305 13.58 -35.59 -4.49
C ILE A 305 13.53 -34.98 -3.08
N ALA A 306 14.27 -33.90 -2.87
CA ALA A 306 14.25 -33.20 -1.58
C ALA A 306 12.83 -32.69 -1.31
N PRO A 307 12.25 -32.96 -0.11
CA PRO A 307 10.98 -32.37 0.26
C PRO A 307 11.11 -30.84 0.30
N PRO A 308 10.04 -30.09 -0.01
CA PRO A 308 10.06 -28.64 0.07
C PRO A 308 10.37 -28.21 1.50
N PRO A 309 11.26 -27.23 1.71
CA PRO A 309 11.52 -26.69 3.04
C PRO A 309 10.27 -26.02 3.59
N LEU A 310 10.08 -26.14 4.90
CA LEU A 310 8.90 -25.69 5.64
C LEU A 310 9.40 -25.08 6.95
N ILE A 311 8.58 -24.25 7.57
CA ILE A 311 8.84 -23.66 8.88
C ILE A 311 7.69 -24.04 9.78
N GLY A 312 7.99 -24.35 11.04
CA GLY A 312 6.97 -24.58 12.05
C GLY A 312 5.99 -23.39 12.17
N PRO A 313 4.73 -23.64 12.61
CA PRO A 313 3.73 -22.58 12.77
C PRO A 313 4.16 -21.48 13.77
N GLU A 314 5.02 -21.83 14.73
CA GLU A 314 5.60 -20.91 15.73
C GLU A 314 6.66 -19.96 15.14
N GLY A 315 7.05 -20.16 13.87
CA GLY A 315 8.03 -19.33 13.15
C GLY A 315 7.50 -17.96 12.71
N ARG A 316 6.32 -17.56 13.20
CA ARG A 316 5.63 -16.32 12.80
C ARG A 316 5.57 -15.32 13.95
N LEU A 317 5.84 -14.05 13.63
CA LEU A 317 5.71 -12.97 14.60
C LEU A 317 4.26 -12.78 15.04
N THR A 318 4.10 -12.38 16.30
CA THR A 318 2.80 -12.09 16.89
C THR A 318 2.49 -10.64 16.58
N ILE A 319 1.51 -10.43 15.72
CA ILE A 319 1.15 -9.12 15.20
C ILE A 319 -0.06 -8.62 15.97
N ARG A 320 0.08 -7.47 16.65
CA ARG A 320 -1.07 -6.79 17.26
C ARG A 320 -1.67 -5.83 16.25
N ASP A 321 -2.75 -6.26 15.60
CA ASP A 321 -3.51 -5.37 14.71
C ASP A 321 -4.32 -4.38 15.54
N ARG A 322 -4.00 -3.08 15.44
CA ARG A 322 -4.71 -2.01 16.13
C ARG A 322 -6.12 -1.76 15.58
N ARG A 323 -6.46 -2.37 14.45
CA ARG A 323 -7.81 -2.35 13.87
C ARG A 323 -8.70 -3.44 14.46
N THR A 324 -8.15 -4.53 14.94
CA THR A 324 -8.96 -5.58 15.58
C THR A 324 -9.50 -5.07 16.92
N GLY A 325 -10.81 -4.81 16.98
CA GLY A 325 -11.48 -4.28 18.17
C GLY A 325 -12.63 -3.33 17.85
N VAL A 326 -13.40 -2.96 18.87
CA VAL A 326 -14.61 -2.13 18.77
C VAL A 326 -14.37 -0.82 17.99
N TRP A 327 -13.16 -0.26 18.07
CA TRP A 327 -12.81 0.96 17.36
C TRP A 327 -12.86 0.86 15.84
N SER A 328 -12.55 -0.29 15.22
CA SER A 328 -12.70 -0.41 13.76
C SER A 328 -14.16 -0.43 13.33
N ALA A 329 -15.04 -1.06 14.11
CA ALA A 329 -16.48 -0.97 13.91
C ALA A 329 -16.95 0.48 14.05
N VAL A 330 -16.51 1.20 15.08
CA VAL A 330 -16.82 2.63 15.26
C VAL A 330 -16.28 3.48 14.10
N PHE A 331 -15.07 3.25 13.61
CA PHE A 331 -14.54 3.96 12.44
C PHE A 331 -15.27 3.60 11.16
N GLY A 332 -15.66 2.33 10.98
CA GLY A 332 -16.45 1.87 9.83
C GLY A 332 -17.84 2.50 9.81
N ILE A 333 -18.52 2.48 10.96
CA ILE A 333 -19.80 3.17 11.17
C ILE A 333 -19.62 4.67 10.97
N GLY A 334 -18.60 5.29 11.55
CA GLY A 334 -18.32 6.72 11.41
C GLY A 334 -18.01 7.14 9.98
N TRP A 335 -17.29 6.32 9.22
CA TRP A 335 -17.05 6.53 7.79
C TRP A 335 -18.33 6.40 6.97
N PHE A 336 -19.15 5.39 7.26
CA PHE A 336 -20.44 5.20 6.60
C PHE A 336 -21.42 6.35 6.92
N VAL A 337 -21.51 6.76 8.18
CA VAL A 337 -22.26 7.95 8.63
C VAL A 337 -21.72 9.19 7.96
N GLY A 338 -20.39 9.33 7.86
CA GLY A 338 -19.74 10.45 7.16
C GLY A 338 -20.07 10.50 5.68
N LEU A 339 -20.02 9.38 4.97
CA LEU A 339 -20.43 9.28 3.57
C LEU A 339 -21.92 9.57 3.40
N THR A 340 -22.76 9.07 4.30
CA THR A 340 -24.20 9.34 4.32
C THR A 340 -24.46 10.83 4.54
N PHE A 341 -23.75 11.47 5.46
CA PHE A 341 -23.86 12.90 5.70
C PHE A 341 -23.31 13.74 4.55
N LEU A 342 -22.25 13.26 3.88
CA LEU A 342 -21.63 13.98 2.77
C LEU A 342 -22.46 13.93 1.48
N TYR A 343 -23.14 12.81 1.21
CA TYR A 343 -23.82 12.57 -0.07
C TYR A 343 -25.34 12.40 0.04
N ALA A 344 -25.84 11.66 1.04
CA ALA A 344 -27.27 11.35 1.15
C ALA A 344 -28.06 12.46 1.84
N VAL A 345 -27.53 12.98 2.95
CA VAL A 345 -28.15 14.09 3.71
C VAL A 345 -28.42 15.30 2.81
N PRO A 346 -27.45 15.82 2.04
CA PRO A 346 -27.72 17.02 1.26
C PRO A 346 -28.71 16.75 0.12
N GLY A 347 -28.74 15.53 -0.42
CA GLY A 347 -29.76 15.12 -1.40
C GLY A 347 -31.17 15.04 -0.81
N LEU A 348 -31.30 14.50 0.41
CA LEU A 348 -32.59 14.35 1.08
C LEU A 348 -33.15 15.71 1.54
N PHE A 349 -32.28 16.60 2.05
CA PHE A 349 -32.66 17.97 2.40
C PHE A 349 -32.98 18.83 1.18
N ALA A 350 -32.22 18.68 0.08
CA ALA A 350 -32.55 19.30 -1.19
C ALA A 350 -33.95 18.88 -1.66
N PHE A 351 -34.27 17.58 -1.58
CA PHE A 351 -35.58 17.07 -1.93
C PHE A 351 -36.69 17.58 -1.01
N ALA A 352 -36.47 17.60 0.31
CA ALA A 352 -37.45 18.11 1.27
C ALA A 352 -37.70 19.62 1.12
N GLY A 353 -36.65 20.42 0.94
CA GLY A 353 -36.79 21.86 0.67
C GLY A 353 -37.53 22.13 -0.64
N PHE A 354 -37.26 21.34 -1.68
CA PHE A 354 -38.00 21.40 -2.94
C PHE A 354 -39.48 21.04 -2.78
N MET A 355 -39.80 19.98 -2.04
CA MET A 355 -41.19 19.60 -1.73
C MET A 355 -41.91 20.68 -0.90
N SER A 356 -41.23 21.28 0.08
CA SER A 356 -41.78 22.39 0.87
C SER A 356 -42.09 23.63 0.01
N ILE A 357 -41.24 23.94 -0.97
CA ILE A 357 -41.50 25.02 -1.94
C ILE A 357 -42.68 24.67 -2.88
N ILE A 358 -42.91 23.40 -3.19
CA ILE A 358 -44.01 22.94 -4.05
C ILE A 358 -45.34 22.87 -3.30
N ASP A 359 -45.33 22.44 -2.04
CA ASP A 359 -46.52 22.32 -1.19
C ASP A 359 -46.96 23.66 -0.59
N GLY A 360 -46.04 24.62 -0.46
CA GLY A 360 -46.36 26.02 -0.17
C GLY A 360 -47.13 26.64 -1.34
N ARG A 361 -48.37 27.05 -1.10
CA ARG A 361 -49.22 27.75 -2.09
C ARG A 361 -48.77 29.18 -2.35
#